data_AF-T0HQM1-F1
#
_entry.id   AF-T0HQM1-F1
#
_cell.length_a   1.000
_cell.length_b   1.000
_cell.length_c   1.000
_cell.angle_alpha   90.00
_cell.angle_beta   90.00
_cell.angle_gamma   90.00
#
_symmetry.space_group_name_H-M   'P 1'
#
loop_
_entity.id
_entity.type
_entity.pdbx_description
1 polymer ?
#
loop_
_entity_poly.entity_id
_entity_poly.type
_entity_poly.pdbx_seq_one_letter_code
_entity_poly.pdbx_strand_id
1 'polypeptide(L)'
;MTAHLLILYPIPKDAEEFDRAYREEHLPFAGPKLVGATGVATKRVVGPAFAPPPYHLMSDVSFPTLNALMSPVSTNGTDLRL
;
A
#
# COMPACT_ATOMS: atom_id res chain seq x y z
N MET A 1 -17.26 3.67 12.59
CA MET A 1 -16.63 2.46 12.03
C MET A 1 -15.71 2.92 10.92
N THR A 2 -14.42 2.59 10.98
CA THR A 2 -13.39 2.99 9.99
C THR A 2 -13.22 1.85 8.98
N ALA A 3 -13.00 2.18 7.70
CA ALA A 3 -12.68 1.20 6.66
C ALA A 3 -11.17 1.24 6.37
N HIS A 4 -10.59 0.08 6.05
CA HIS A 4 -9.16 -0.07 5.82
C HIS A 4 -8.90 -0.74 4.47
N LEU A 5 -8.04 -0.14 3.65
CA LEU A 5 -7.46 -0.77 2.47
C LEU A 5 -6.07 -1.29 2.83
N LEU A 6 -5.92 -2.61 2.86
CA LEU A 6 -4.64 -3.25 3.14
C LEU A 6 -3.95 -3.62 1.83
N ILE A 7 -2.74 -3.13 1.66
CA ILE A 7 -1.88 -3.42 0.51
C ILE A 7 -0.67 -4.20 1.01
N LEU A 8 -0.49 -5.41 0.47
CA LEU A 8 0.56 -6.34 0.87
C LEU A 8 1.52 -6.52 -0.30
N TYR A 9 2.77 -6.12 -0.09
CA TYR A 9 3.82 -6.25 -1.10
C TYR A 9 4.56 -7.58 -0.89
N PRO A 10 4.65 -8.45 -1.92
CA PRO A 10 5.40 -9.69 -1.82
C PRO A 10 6.89 -9.43 -1.61
N ILE A 11 7.65 -10.48 -1.28
CA ILE A 11 9.11 -10.40 -1.16
C ILE A 11 9.71 -10.11 -2.55
N PRO A 12 10.36 -8.95 -2.77
CA PRO A 12 10.97 -8.63 -4.05
C PRO A 12 12.26 -9.42 -4.25
N LYS A 13 12.71 -9.53 -5.49
CA LYS A 13 14.03 -10.12 -5.80
C LYS A 13 15.18 -9.22 -5.34
N ASP A 14 15.00 -7.91 -5.46
CA ASP A 14 15.91 -6.88 -4.98
C ASP A 14 15.16 -5.95 -4.03
N ALA A 15 15.55 -5.97 -2.75
CA ALA A 15 14.89 -5.20 -1.71
C ALA A 15 15.27 -3.71 -1.77
N GLU A 16 16.51 -3.38 -2.14
CA GLU A 16 16.97 -1.99 -2.18
C GLU A 16 16.37 -1.25 -3.37
N GLU A 17 16.34 -1.90 -4.54
CA GLU A 17 15.68 -1.35 -5.73
C GLU A 17 14.19 -1.13 -5.46
N PHE A 18 13.53 -2.11 -4.83
CA PHE A 18 12.12 -1.98 -4.44
C PHE A 18 11.90 -0.81 -3.48
N ASP A 19 12.70 -0.69 -2.41
CA ASP A 19 12.53 0.37 -1.42
C ASP A 19 12.75 1.76 -2.03
N ARG A 20 13.68 1.88 -2.98
CA ARG A 20 13.91 3.10 -3.76
C ARG A 20 12.69 3.44 -4.63
N ALA A 21 12.26 2.51 -5.49
CA ALA A 21 11.13 2.72 -6.39
C ALA A 21 9.82 2.99 -5.62
N TYR A 22 9.63 2.31 -4.49
CA TYR A 22 8.48 2.53 -3.62
C TYR A 22 8.45 3.99 -3.12
N ARG A 23 9.58 4.52 -2.66
CA ARG A 23 9.66 5.88 -2.11
C ARG A 23 9.61 6.95 -3.20
N GLU A 24 10.35 6.75 -4.29
CA GLU A 24 10.60 7.78 -5.30
C GLU A 24 9.52 7.82 -6.38
N GLU A 25 8.86 6.70 -6.66
CA GLU A 25 7.95 6.57 -7.80
C GLU A 25 6.53 6.20 -7.32
N HIS A 26 6.41 5.17 -6.48
CA HIS A 26 5.10 4.66 -6.05
C HIS A 26 4.36 5.63 -5.13
N LEU A 27 4.99 6.12 -4.05
CA LEU A 27 4.33 7.03 -3.10
C LEU A 27 3.83 8.34 -3.75
N PRO A 28 4.63 9.03 -4.59
CA PRO A 28 4.14 10.23 -5.30
C PRO A 28 2.98 9.94 -6.26
N PHE A 29 2.96 8.76 -6.89
CA PHE A 29 1.89 8.35 -7.78
C PHE A 29 0.60 7.96 -7.03
N ALA A 30 0.74 7.28 -5.90
CA ALA A 30 -0.39 6.77 -5.11
C ALA A 30 -1.09 7.89 -4.32
N GLY A 31 -0.34 8.83 -3.74
CA GLY A 31 -0.87 9.89 -2.87
C GLY A 31 -2.08 10.64 -3.46
N PRO A 32 -1.99 11.20 -4.68
CA PRO A 32 -3.10 11.89 -5.34
C PRO A 32 -4.32 11.00 -5.63
N LYS A 33 -4.15 9.67 -5.67
CA LYS A 33 -5.22 8.70 -5.94
C LYS A 33 -5.97 8.27 -4.68
N LEU A 34 -5.41 8.49 -3.48
CA LEU A 34 -6.03 8.16 -2.20
C LEU A 34 -7.00 9.25 -1.72
N VAL A 35 -7.82 9.77 -2.62
CA VAL A 35 -8.83 10.80 -2.29
C VAL A 35 -9.82 10.25 -1.27
N GLY A 36 -10.03 10.97 -0.17
CA GLY A 36 -10.92 10.56 0.91
C GLY A 36 -10.28 9.68 1.99
N ALA A 37 -8.99 9.32 1.83
CA ALA A 37 -8.24 8.68 2.91
C ALA A 37 -7.96 9.66 4.05
N THR A 38 -8.00 9.15 5.28
CA THR A 38 -7.70 9.91 6.50
C THR A 38 -6.33 9.59 7.08
N GLY A 39 -5.65 8.57 6.56
CA GLY A 39 -4.28 8.24 6.96
C GLY A 39 -3.70 7.10 6.14
N VAL A 40 -2.37 7.05 6.09
CA VAL A 40 -1.59 5.97 5.50
C VAL A 40 -0.50 5.57 6.49
N ALA A 41 -0.40 4.29 6.80
CA ALA A 41 0.67 3.73 7.62
C ALA A 41 1.35 2.58 6.87
N THR A 42 2.60 2.80 6.46
CA THR A 42 3.43 1.77 5.83
C THR A 42 4.40 1.19 6.86
N LYS A 43 4.50 -0.14 6.92
CA LYS A 43 5.35 -0.87 7.86
C LYS A 43 6.09 -2.01 7.16
N ARG A 44 7.36 -2.22 7.55
CA ARG A 44 8.13 -3.43 7.25
C ARG A 44 7.50 -4.62 7.97
N VAL A 45 7.22 -5.68 7.22
CA VAL A 45 6.77 -6.92 7.82
C VAL A 45 8.01 -7.69 8.26
N VAL A 46 8.09 -7.96 9.56
CA VAL A 46 9.14 -8.78 10.15
C VAL A 46 8.53 -10.11 10.58
N GLY A 47 9.16 -11.21 10.15
CA GLY A 47 8.73 -12.57 10.48
C GLY A 47 9.22 -12.98 11.86
N PRO A 48 8.70 -14.10 12.41
CA PRO A 48 9.30 -14.70 13.59
C PRO A 48 10.74 -15.15 13.29
N ALA A 49 11.60 -15.22 14.31
CA ALA A 49 13.04 -15.53 14.11
C ALA A 49 13.30 -16.86 13.37
N PHE A 50 12.36 -17.80 13.40
CA PHE A 50 12.46 -19.12 12.79
C PHE A 50 11.92 -19.20 11.35
N ALA A 51 11.30 -18.16 10.81
CA ALA A 51 10.76 -18.18 9.44
C ALA A 51 10.74 -16.78 8.80
N PRO A 52 11.07 -16.68 7.50
CA PRO A 52 10.97 -15.41 6.78
C PRO A 52 9.51 -14.91 6.73
N PRO A 53 9.28 -13.59 6.75
CA PRO A 53 7.94 -13.04 6.61
C PRO A 53 7.35 -13.34 5.22
N PRO A 54 6.03 -13.47 5.10
CA PRO A 54 5.37 -13.73 3.81
C PRO A 54 5.33 -12.49 2.89
N TYR A 55 5.59 -11.30 3.42
CA TYR A 55 5.51 -10.03 2.70
C TYR A 55 6.71 -9.15 3.05
N HIS A 56 7.07 -8.23 2.15
CA HIS A 56 8.14 -7.27 2.37
C HIS A 56 7.64 -6.03 3.12
N LEU A 57 6.56 -5.43 2.61
CA LEU A 57 5.91 -4.25 3.17
C LEU A 57 4.40 -4.46 3.27
N MET A 58 3.79 -3.76 4.22
CA MET A 58 2.35 -3.62 4.35
C MET A 58 2.02 -2.13 4.44
N SER A 59 1.06 -1.67 3.63
CA SER A 59 0.47 -0.34 3.76
C SER A 59 -1.00 -0.46 4.19
N ASP A 60 -1.35 0.24 5.27
CA ASP A 60 -2.73 0.40 5.74
C ASP A 60 -3.19 1.82 5.40
N VAL A 61 -4.21 1.93 4.54
CA VAL A 61 -4.87 3.20 4.23
C VAL A 61 -6.23 3.23 4.91
N SER A 62 -6.41 4.19 5.80
CA SER A 62 -7.64 4.39 6.57
C SER A 62 -8.61 5.32 5.85
N PHE A 63 -9.89 4.97 5.87
CA PHE A 63 -11.00 5.76 5.32
C PHE A 63 -12.11 5.91 6.37
N PRO A 64 -12.84 7.04 6.38
CA PRO A 64 -13.85 7.31 7.40
C PRO A 64 -15.07 6.38 7.27
N THR A 65 -15.35 5.84 6.08
CA THR A 65 -16.46 4.91 5.81
C THR A 65 -16.10 3.95 4.67
N LEU A 66 -16.84 2.83 4.56
CA LEU A 66 -16.73 1.91 3.42
C LEU A 66 -17.10 2.62 2.09
N ASN A 67 -18.07 3.52 2.10
CA ASN A 67 -18.45 4.27 0.89
C ASN A 67 -17.35 5.24 0.44
N ALA A 68 -16.57 5.82 1.36
CA ALA A 68 -15.41 6.64 1.00
C ALA A 68 -14.31 5.78 0.35
N LEU A 69 -14.12 4.55 0.82
CA LEU A 69 -13.20 3.57 0.22
C LEU A 69 -13.67 3.09 -1.17
N MET A 70 -14.98 2.82 -1.33
CA MET A 70 -15.57 2.27 -2.56
C MET A 70 -16.01 3.32 -3.58
N SER A 71 -16.06 4.60 -3.20
CA SER A 71 -16.30 5.69 -4.16
C SER A 71 -15.33 5.53 -5.31
N PRO A 72 -15.75 5.81 -6.56
CA PRO A 72 -14.95 5.45 -7.73
C PRO A 72 -13.58 6.11 -7.59
N VAL A 73 -12.62 5.31 -7.11
CA VAL A 73 -11.22 5.42 -7.46
C VAL A 73 -11.30 5.53 -8.96
N SER A 74 -11.17 6.75 -9.47
CA SER A 74 -11.34 7.04 -10.88
C SER A 74 -10.12 6.43 -11.56
N THR A 75 -10.21 5.13 -11.77
CA THR A 75 -9.32 4.32 -12.56
C THR A 75 -9.56 4.75 -13.99
N ASN A 76 -8.95 5.85 -14.39
CA ASN A 76 -8.40 5.90 -15.75
C ASN A 76 -7.34 4.80 -15.77
N GLY A 77 -7.81 3.63 -16.19
CA GLY A 77 -7.14 2.36 -16.05
C GLY A 77 -5.87 2.32 -16.88
N THR A 78 -4.74 2.26 -16.20
CA THR A 78 -3.65 1.38 -16.61
C THR A 78 -2.82 1.08 -15.37
N ASP A 79 -2.80 -0.19 -15.01
CA ASP A 79 -1.81 -0.78 -14.10
C ASP A 79 -1.84 -0.32 -12.63
N LEU A 80 -2.74 -0.91 -11.85
CA LEU A 80 -2.43 -1.24 -10.46
C LEU A 80 -1.60 -2.53 -10.47
N ARG A 81 -0.40 -2.48 -11.06
CA ARG A 81 0.66 -3.43 -10.71
C ARG A 81 1.22 -2.93 -9.37
N LEU A 82 0.58 -3.41 -8.31
CA LEU A 82 1.19 -3.53 -6.99
C LEU A 82 2.20 -4.68 -7.01
#